data_AF-I1QYN3-F1
#
_entry.id   AF-I1QYN3-F1
#
_cell.length_a   1.000
_cell.length_b   1.000
_cell.length_c   1.000
_cell.angle_alpha   90.00
_cell.angle_beta   90.00
_cell.angle_gamma   90.00
#
_symmetry.space_group_name_H-M   'P 1'
#
loop_
_entity.id
_entity.type
_entity.pdbx_description
1 polymer ?
#
loop_
_entity_poly.entity_id
_entity_poly.type
_entity_poly.pdbx_seq_one_letter_code
_entity_poly.pdbx_strand_id
1 'polypeptide(L)'
;KSGETFVGYILESRYTGNGQDCERRRLLHPLFDSSRFSGFSLDFRRIRSAPAMGELGALQSIVYHRGSLRLLDQRKLPLEVDYIDVKCSGDGWNAIRDMVVRGAPAIAIAAALALAVEVSGLEDFTGTPAEAAAFVSEKLEYLVSSRPTAVNLSDAATKLRSLVSRTAETEKDAKAIFQAYIDAAETMLVDDVSDNKAIGSHGAEFLKQKLEVSKDISVLTHCNTGSLATAGYGTALGVIRALHSGGILEKAFCTETRPFNQVDIPSFAE
;
A
#
# COMPACT_ATOMS: atom_id res chain seq x y z
N LYS A 1 -32.53 -3.32 -23.11
CA LYS A 1 -31.89 -2.44 -24.11
C LYS A 1 -31.76 -1.04 -23.50
N SER A 2 -30.77 -0.85 -22.65
CA SER A 2 -30.25 0.45 -22.25
C SER A 2 -28.74 0.24 -22.24
N GLY A 3 -28.06 0.73 -23.27
CA GLY A 3 -26.60 0.63 -23.34
C GLY A 3 -26.04 1.59 -22.31
N GLU A 4 -25.54 1.07 -21.20
CA GLU A 4 -24.71 1.85 -20.28
C GLU A 4 -23.37 2.10 -20.97
N THR A 5 -23.11 3.36 -21.32
CA THR A 5 -21.81 3.80 -21.84
C THR A 5 -20.87 3.96 -20.66
N PHE A 6 -19.97 3.00 -20.45
CA PHE A 6 -18.91 3.13 -19.45
C PHE A 6 -17.81 4.05 -19.99
N VAL A 7 -17.66 5.23 -19.39
CA VAL A 7 -16.49 6.07 -19.64
C VAL A 7 -15.39 5.60 -18.69
N GLY A 8 -14.42 4.85 -19.22
CA GLY A 8 -13.29 4.35 -18.44
C GLY A 8 -12.21 5.41 -18.26
N TYR A 9 -11.93 5.78 -17.02
CA TYR A 9 -10.74 6.54 -16.65
C TYR A 9 -9.73 5.59 -16.00
N ILE A 10 -8.54 5.47 -16.57
CA ILE A 10 -7.43 4.78 -15.90
C ILE A 10 -6.75 5.80 -14.99
N LEU A 11 -6.95 5.63 -13.68
CA LEU A 11 -6.22 6.38 -12.66
C LEU A 11 -4.92 5.62 -12.35
N GLU A 12 -3.83 5.97 -13.02
CA GLU A 12 -2.48 5.57 -12.59
C GLU A 12 -1.95 6.62 -11.60
N SER A 13 -1.86 6.28 -10.31
CA SER A 13 -1.15 7.12 -9.34
C SER A 13 0.32 6.73 -9.29
N ARG A 14 1.22 7.57 -9.82
CA ARG A 14 2.63 7.57 -9.43
C ARG A 14 2.90 8.83 -8.62
N TYR A 15 3.09 8.69 -7.32
CA TYR A 15 3.57 9.78 -6.48
C TYR A 15 5.10 9.77 -6.50
N THR A 16 5.72 10.58 -7.37
CA THR A 16 7.15 10.86 -7.30
C THR A 16 7.31 12.03 -6.35
N GLY A 17 7.80 11.78 -5.13
CA GLY A 17 7.89 12.74 -4.00
C GLY A 17 8.78 13.98 -4.21
N ASN A 18 8.97 14.45 -5.43
CA ASN A 18 9.45 15.79 -5.75
C ASN A 18 8.32 16.48 -6.49
N GLY A 19 7.78 17.58 -5.93
CA GLY A 19 6.70 18.38 -6.51
C GLY A 19 7.06 19.07 -7.84
N GLN A 20 7.38 18.29 -8.86
CA GLN A 20 7.53 18.72 -10.24
C GLN A 20 6.48 18.03 -11.10
N ASP A 21 5.78 18.85 -11.89
CA ASP A 21 4.69 18.52 -12.80
C ASP A 21 4.82 17.16 -13.49
N CYS A 22 3.81 16.31 -13.27
CA CYS A 22 3.62 15.10 -14.06
C CYS A 22 2.80 15.42 -15.32
N GLU A 23 3.35 16.23 -16.23
CA GLU A 23 2.79 16.37 -17.59
C GLU A 23 3.34 15.28 -18.52
N ARG A 24 2.79 14.07 -18.43
CA ARG A 24 2.68 13.17 -19.59
C ARG A 24 1.31 12.51 -19.63
N ARG A 25 0.33 13.30 -20.08
CA ARG A 25 -1.02 12.83 -20.40
C ARG A 25 -0.96 12.01 -21.69
N ARG A 26 -1.18 10.70 -21.61
CA ARG A 26 -1.64 9.90 -22.76
C ARG A 26 -3.13 9.65 -22.60
N LEU A 27 -3.92 10.37 -23.39
CA LEU A 27 -5.33 10.06 -23.64
C LEU A 27 -5.39 8.78 -24.48
N LEU A 28 -5.98 7.72 -23.95
CA LEU A 28 -6.43 6.59 -24.76
C LEU A 28 -7.94 6.75 -24.96
N HIS A 29 -8.37 6.75 -26.23
CA HIS A 29 -9.79 6.78 -26.65
C HIS A 29 -10.57 5.60 -26.04
N PRO A 30 -11.91 5.68 -25.91
CA PRO A 30 -12.71 4.63 -25.30
C PRO A 30 -12.62 3.35 -26.12
N LEU A 31 -12.05 2.31 -25.50
CA LEU A 31 -11.74 1.02 -26.11
C LEU A 31 -12.61 -0.11 -25.53
N PHE A 32 -13.88 0.09 -25.19
CA PHE A 32 -14.68 -1.04 -24.64
C PHE A 32 -16.13 -1.07 -25.12
N ASP A 33 -16.47 -2.17 -25.80
CA ASP A 33 -17.81 -2.59 -26.20
C ASP A 33 -18.46 -3.36 -25.04
N SER A 34 -19.62 -2.89 -24.58
CA SER A 34 -20.37 -3.38 -23.42
C SER A 34 -21.04 -4.75 -23.63
N SER A 35 -21.01 -5.32 -24.83
CA SER A 35 -21.68 -6.59 -25.16
C SER A 35 -21.03 -7.85 -24.57
N ARG A 36 -19.88 -7.74 -23.88
CA ARG A 36 -19.09 -8.89 -23.39
C ARG A 36 -18.93 -9.00 -21.87
N PHE A 37 -19.49 -8.09 -21.08
CA PHE A 37 -19.38 -8.15 -19.62
C PHE A 37 -20.47 -9.06 -19.02
N SER A 38 -20.08 -10.26 -18.57
CA SER A 38 -20.82 -11.02 -17.56
C SER A 38 -20.17 -10.76 -16.19
N GLY A 39 -20.30 -9.53 -15.70
CA GLY A 39 -19.82 -9.16 -14.36
C GLY A 39 -20.81 -9.61 -13.29
N PHE A 40 -20.31 -10.18 -12.19
CA PHE A 40 -21.11 -10.35 -10.97
C PHE A 40 -21.43 -8.96 -10.39
N SER A 41 -22.72 -8.64 -10.24
CA SER A 41 -23.16 -7.47 -9.47
C SER A 41 -23.12 -7.85 -8.00
N LEU A 42 -22.19 -7.28 -7.23
CA LEU A 42 -22.30 -7.25 -5.78
C LEU A 42 -23.43 -6.27 -5.43
N ASP A 43 -24.59 -6.82 -5.09
CA ASP A 43 -25.63 -6.07 -4.41
C ASP A 43 -25.21 -5.95 -2.93
N PHE A 44 -24.83 -4.75 -2.50
CA PHE A 44 -24.44 -4.47 -1.12
C PHE A 44 -25.54 -4.83 -0.11
N ARG A 45 -26.81 -5.01 -0.54
CA ARG A 45 -27.91 -5.51 0.31
C ARG A 45 -27.88 -7.02 0.54
N ARG A 46 -27.07 -7.75 -0.24
CA ARG A 46 -27.06 -9.22 -0.33
C ARG A 46 -25.73 -9.84 0.10
N ILE A 47 -24.83 -9.07 0.71
CA ILE A 47 -23.82 -9.61 1.61
C ILE A 47 -24.61 -10.33 2.70
N ARG A 48 -24.80 -11.65 2.53
CA ARG A 48 -25.21 -12.53 3.61
C ARG A 48 -24.27 -12.18 4.73
N SER A 49 -24.83 -11.70 5.83
CA SER A 49 -24.17 -11.49 7.12
C SER A 49 -22.92 -12.36 7.22
N ALA A 50 -21.79 -11.77 6.82
CA ALA A 50 -20.54 -12.14 7.44
C ALA A 50 -20.82 -12.01 8.94
N PRO A 51 -20.38 -12.96 9.78
CA PRO A 51 -20.63 -12.88 11.21
C PRO A 51 -20.31 -11.44 11.63
N ALA A 52 -21.23 -10.80 12.34
CA ALA A 52 -21.08 -9.40 12.73
C ALA A 52 -19.67 -9.25 13.31
N MET A 53 -18.77 -8.67 12.52
CA MET A 53 -17.40 -8.34 12.92
C MET A 53 -17.56 -7.12 13.81
N GLY A 54 -18.15 -7.35 14.99
CA GLY A 54 -18.34 -6.35 16.02
C GLY A 54 -16.98 -5.89 16.49
N GLU A 55 -16.79 -4.57 16.49
CA GLU A 55 -15.71 -3.84 17.17
C GLU A 55 -14.25 -4.33 16.96
N LEU A 56 -13.98 -5.14 15.94
CA LEU A 56 -12.63 -5.27 15.42
C LEU A 56 -12.35 -4.01 14.61
N GLY A 57 -11.40 -3.19 15.06
CA GLY A 57 -10.87 -2.09 14.24
C GLY A 57 -10.51 -2.60 12.84
N ALA A 58 -10.54 -1.69 11.84
CA ALA A 58 -10.20 -2.01 10.46
C ALA A 58 -8.92 -2.89 10.39
N LEU A 59 -8.97 -3.97 9.58
CA LEU A 59 -7.86 -4.91 9.39
C LEU A 59 -6.62 -4.15 8.91
N GLN A 60 -5.57 -4.19 9.72
CA GLN A 60 -4.30 -3.56 9.41
C GLN A 60 -3.36 -4.58 8.78
N SER A 61 -2.87 -4.29 7.57
CA SER A 61 -1.86 -5.11 6.88
C SER A 61 -0.52 -5.11 7.63
N ILE A 62 -0.19 -3.96 8.21
CA ILE A 62 1.07 -3.66 8.89
C ILE A 62 0.71 -3.15 10.29
N VAL A 63 1.11 -3.87 11.33
CA VAL A 63 0.95 -3.46 12.72
C VAL A 63 2.34 -3.22 13.29
N TYR A 64 2.70 -1.95 13.49
CA TYR A 64 4.03 -1.55 13.90
C TYR A 64 4.00 -0.73 15.20
N HIS A 65 4.92 -1.08 16.09
CA HIS A 65 5.38 -0.25 17.20
C HIS A 65 6.90 -0.28 17.18
N ARG A 66 7.56 0.74 17.74
CA ARG A 66 9.03 0.76 17.77
C ARG A 66 9.57 -0.52 18.44
N GLY A 67 10.39 -1.27 17.71
CA GLY A 67 10.93 -2.57 18.14
C GLY A 67 10.02 -3.79 17.92
N SER A 68 8.83 -3.62 17.32
CA SER A 68 7.90 -4.72 17.05
C SER A 68 7.13 -4.51 15.75
N LEU A 69 7.23 -5.47 14.84
CA LEU A 69 6.46 -5.50 13.60
C LEU A 69 5.68 -6.81 13.49
N ARG A 70 4.39 -6.69 13.17
CA ARG A 70 3.54 -7.81 12.77
C ARG A 70 2.90 -7.54 11.41
N LEU A 71 2.88 -8.56 10.57
CA LEU A 71 2.26 -8.52 9.24
C LEU A 71 1.07 -9.46 9.19
N LEU A 72 -0.06 -8.98 8.66
CA LEU A 72 -1.22 -9.83 8.39
C LEU A 72 -0.88 -10.83 7.29
N ASP A 73 -1.09 -12.13 7.52
CA ASP A 73 -0.88 -13.16 6.51
C ASP A 73 -2.02 -13.16 5.49
N GLN A 74 -1.83 -12.40 4.41
CA GLN A 74 -2.85 -12.22 3.39
C GLN A 74 -3.14 -13.48 2.57
N ARG A 75 -2.35 -14.56 2.72
CA ARG A 75 -2.57 -15.85 2.04
C ARG A 75 -3.70 -16.64 2.68
N LYS A 76 -3.97 -16.36 3.96
CA LYS A 76 -5.01 -17.02 4.76
C LYS A 76 -6.37 -16.34 4.65
N LEU A 77 -6.39 -15.08 4.20
CA LEU A 77 -7.62 -14.35 3.94
C LEU A 77 -8.39 -14.95 2.75
N PRO A 78 -9.74 -14.91 2.76
CA PRO A 78 -10.60 -14.34 3.81
C PRO A 78 -10.95 -15.32 4.94
N LEU A 79 -10.43 -16.56 4.89
CA LEU A 79 -10.87 -17.65 5.77
C LEU A 79 -10.34 -17.53 7.20
N GLU A 80 -9.12 -17.02 7.35
CA GLU A 80 -8.44 -16.89 8.64
C GLU A 80 -7.68 -15.56 8.71
N VAL A 81 -7.78 -14.88 9.86
CA VAL A 81 -7.02 -13.68 10.20
C VAL A 81 -5.89 -14.09 11.12
N ASP A 82 -4.66 -14.01 10.62
CA ASP A 82 -3.46 -14.38 11.38
C ASP A 82 -2.33 -13.37 11.13
N TYR A 83 -1.50 -13.16 12.13
CA TYR A 83 -0.40 -12.19 12.10
C TYR A 83 0.92 -12.90 12.36
N ILE A 84 1.92 -12.63 11.52
CA ILE A 84 3.28 -13.12 11.73
C ILE A 84 4.15 -12.04 12.37
N ASP A 85 4.95 -12.42 13.36
CA ASP A 85 5.99 -11.54 13.92
C ASP A 85 7.16 -11.43 12.94
N VAL A 86 7.66 -10.22 12.75
CA VAL A 86 8.83 -9.93 11.92
C VAL A 86 9.91 -9.35 12.81
N LYS A 87 10.97 -10.14 13.07
CA LYS A 87 12.02 -9.79 14.04
C LYS A 87 13.28 -9.26 13.38
N CYS A 88 13.46 -9.49 12.09
CA CYS A 88 14.62 -8.99 11.34
C CYS A 88 14.33 -8.87 9.84
N SER A 89 15.31 -8.35 9.09
CA SER A 89 15.25 -8.26 7.62
C SER A 89 15.07 -9.61 6.96
N GLY A 90 15.54 -10.71 7.56
CA GLY A 90 15.33 -12.07 7.07
C GLY A 90 13.85 -12.48 7.06
N ASP A 91 13.14 -12.20 8.16
CA ASP A 91 11.71 -12.43 8.26
C ASP A 91 10.94 -11.55 7.26
N GLY A 92 11.32 -10.27 7.17
CA GLY A 92 10.73 -9.33 6.20
C GLY A 92 10.90 -9.79 4.76
N TRP A 93 12.10 -10.25 4.40
CA TRP A 93 12.40 -10.79 3.09
C TRP A 93 11.54 -12.01 2.75
N ASN A 94 11.41 -12.96 3.69
CA ASN A 94 10.56 -14.13 3.51
C ASN A 94 9.08 -13.74 3.39
N ALA A 95 8.59 -12.83 4.23
CA ALA A 95 7.21 -12.37 4.18
C ALA A 95 6.85 -11.71 2.84
N ILE A 96 7.78 -10.95 2.25
CA ILE A 96 7.60 -10.32 0.94
C ILE A 96 7.66 -11.37 -0.17
N ARG A 97 8.67 -12.26 -0.17
CA ARG A 97 8.82 -13.31 -1.18
C ARG A 97 7.61 -14.24 -1.21
N ASP A 98 7.17 -14.67 -0.04
CA ASP A 98 6.09 -15.66 0.12
C ASP A 98 4.70 -15.06 -0.03
N MET A 99 4.61 -13.74 -0.30
CA MET A 99 3.36 -12.99 -0.46
C MET A 99 2.47 -12.97 0.79
N VAL A 100 3.07 -13.00 1.98
CA VAL A 100 2.36 -12.67 3.24
C VAL A 100 1.88 -11.23 3.15
N VAL A 101 2.78 -10.32 2.76
CA VAL A 101 2.47 -8.92 2.45
C VAL A 101 2.49 -8.71 0.94
N ARG A 102 1.48 -8.00 0.43
CA ARG A 102 1.36 -7.65 -0.99
C ARG A 102 0.83 -6.23 -1.17
N GLY A 103 1.03 -5.70 -2.36
CA GLY A 103 0.81 -4.29 -2.69
C GLY A 103 2.12 -3.53 -2.65
N ALA A 104 2.42 -2.77 -3.70
CA ALA A 104 3.74 -2.16 -3.86
C ALA A 104 4.11 -1.20 -2.71
N PRO A 105 3.19 -0.35 -2.20
CA PRO A 105 3.48 0.47 -1.03
C PRO A 105 3.67 -0.36 0.25
N ALA A 106 2.79 -1.33 0.52
CA ALA A 106 2.89 -2.18 1.70
C ALA A 106 4.20 -2.99 1.74
N ILE A 107 4.67 -3.49 0.59
CA ILE A 107 5.95 -4.21 0.49
C ILE A 107 7.13 -3.30 0.86
N ALA A 108 7.15 -2.06 0.34
CA ALA A 108 8.24 -1.12 0.62
C ALA A 108 8.31 -0.76 2.12
N ILE A 109 7.14 -0.53 2.73
CA ILE A 109 7.02 -0.17 4.15
C ILE A 109 7.35 -1.36 5.04
N ALA A 110 6.83 -2.54 4.74
CA ALA A 110 7.15 -3.75 5.49
C ALA A 110 8.65 -4.06 5.48
N ALA A 111 9.34 -3.88 4.33
CA ALA A 111 10.78 -4.04 4.24
C ALA A 111 11.54 -3.04 5.13
N ALA A 112 11.19 -1.75 5.03
CA ALA A 112 11.83 -0.70 5.83
C ALA A 112 11.64 -0.93 7.33
N LEU A 113 10.42 -1.28 7.75
CA LEU A 113 10.11 -1.54 9.16
C LEU A 113 10.75 -2.84 9.67
N ALA A 114 10.91 -3.87 8.84
CA ALA A 114 11.59 -5.10 9.24
C ALA A 114 13.06 -4.85 9.63
N LEU A 115 13.76 -4.04 8.84
CA LEU A 115 15.11 -3.61 9.18
C LEU A 115 15.11 -2.62 10.36
N ALA A 116 14.08 -1.79 10.52
CA ALA A 116 13.95 -0.89 11.68
C ALA A 116 13.86 -1.68 12.99
N VAL A 117 13.10 -2.77 13.00
CA VAL A 117 13.06 -3.71 14.13
C VAL A 117 14.43 -4.34 14.36
N GLU A 118 15.11 -4.81 13.31
CA GLU A 118 16.46 -5.39 13.45
C GLU A 118 17.45 -4.42 14.09
N VAL A 119 17.57 -3.19 13.57
CA VAL A 119 18.53 -2.21 14.09
C VAL A 119 18.14 -1.67 15.47
N SER A 120 16.86 -1.68 15.82
CA SER A 120 16.41 -1.30 17.16
C SER A 120 16.92 -2.27 18.25
N GLY A 121 17.22 -3.52 17.88
CA GLY A 121 17.79 -4.53 18.78
C GLY A 121 19.33 -4.53 18.85
N LEU A 122 20.01 -3.64 18.13
CA LEU A 122 21.49 -3.59 18.06
C LEU A 122 22.10 -2.64 19.10
N GLU A 123 21.72 -2.76 20.36
CA GLU A 123 22.20 -1.87 21.44
C GLU A 123 23.73 -1.98 21.68
N ASP A 124 24.30 -3.15 21.42
CA ASP A 124 25.71 -3.50 21.62
C ASP A 124 26.58 -3.32 20.36
N PHE A 125 26.09 -2.62 19.34
CA PHE A 125 26.88 -2.36 18.13
C PHE A 125 28.10 -1.48 18.44
N THR A 126 29.31 -1.98 18.17
CA THR A 126 30.59 -1.31 18.48
C THR A 126 31.34 -0.76 17.24
N GLY A 127 30.65 -0.60 16.12
CA GLY A 127 31.24 -0.08 14.87
C GLY A 127 31.19 1.44 14.74
N THR A 128 31.83 1.94 13.69
CA THR A 128 31.80 3.33 13.25
C THR A 128 30.46 3.70 12.59
N PRO A 129 30.13 5.00 12.47
CA PRO A 129 28.98 5.46 11.69
C PRO A 129 28.96 4.95 10.24
N ALA A 130 30.13 4.85 9.61
CA ALA A 130 30.27 4.33 8.25
C ALA A 130 29.92 2.83 8.17
N GLU A 131 30.35 2.03 9.16
CA GLU A 131 30.01 0.60 9.24
C GLU A 131 28.51 0.40 9.51
N ALA A 132 27.89 1.24 10.34
CA ALA A 132 26.44 1.21 10.57
C ALA A 132 25.65 1.55 9.30
N ALA A 133 26.07 2.59 8.56
CA ALA A 133 25.44 2.96 7.29
C ALA A 133 25.63 1.88 6.20
N ALA A 134 26.80 1.23 6.17
CA ALA A 134 27.07 0.09 5.29
C ALA A 134 26.18 -1.11 5.62
N PHE A 135 26.03 -1.44 6.92
CA PHE A 135 25.14 -2.51 7.37
C PHE A 135 23.68 -2.26 6.93
N VAL A 136 23.16 -1.05 7.16
CA VAL A 136 21.80 -0.69 6.71
C VAL A 136 21.68 -0.80 5.19
N SER A 137 22.69 -0.34 4.45
CA SER A 137 22.69 -0.38 2.99
C SER A 137 22.66 -1.82 2.44
N GLU A 138 23.48 -2.71 3.02
CA GLU A 138 23.52 -4.12 2.65
C GLU A 138 22.17 -4.81 2.92
N LYS A 139 21.56 -4.53 4.08
CA LYS A 139 20.26 -5.10 4.44
C LYS A 139 19.12 -4.60 3.54
N LEU A 140 19.16 -3.34 3.13
CA LEU A 140 18.22 -2.80 2.16
C LEU A 140 18.37 -3.46 0.78
N GLU A 141 19.60 -3.68 0.31
CA GLU A 141 19.86 -4.41 -0.94
C GLU A 141 19.37 -5.87 -0.86
N TYR A 142 19.62 -6.53 0.27
CA TYR A 142 19.07 -7.85 0.56
C TYR A 142 17.54 -7.84 0.48
N LEU A 143 16.86 -6.92 1.16
CA LEU A 143 15.39 -6.79 1.12
C LEU A 143 14.86 -6.56 -0.30
N VAL A 144 15.50 -5.70 -1.09
CA VAL A 144 15.15 -5.46 -2.51
C VAL A 144 15.18 -6.76 -3.33
N SER A 145 16.10 -7.67 -3.03
CA SER A 145 16.21 -8.95 -3.74
C SER A 145 15.01 -9.89 -3.54
N SER A 146 14.15 -9.66 -2.54
CA SER A 146 12.95 -10.48 -2.29
C SER A 146 11.98 -10.44 -3.47
N ARG A 147 11.81 -9.27 -4.09
CA ARG A 147 10.98 -9.03 -5.28
C ARG A 147 11.57 -7.89 -6.12
N PRO A 148 12.56 -8.16 -6.99
CA PRO A 148 13.30 -7.14 -7.73
C PRO A 148 12.47 -6.26 -8.68
N THR A 149 11.25 -6.68 -9.00
CA THR A 149 10.30 -5.93 -9.83
C THR A 149 9.47 -4.89 -9.06
N ALA A 150 9.57 -4.87 -7.72
CA ALA A 150 8.87 -3.91 -6.87
C ALA A 150 9.62 -2.57 -6.85
N VAL A 151 9.37 -1.71 -7.85
CA VAL A 151 10.04 -0.41 -7.98
C VAL A 151 9.91 0.45 -6.72
N ASN A 152 8.74 0.46 -6.06
CA ASN A 152 8.54 1.17 -4.80
C ASN A 152 9.54 0.76 -3.69
N LEU A 153 9.89 -0.53 -3.62
CA LEU A 153 10.87 -1.03 -2.66
C LEU A 153 12.28 -0.54 -3.01
N SER A 154 12.66 -0.61 -4.29
CA SER A 154 13.94 -0.09 -4.77
C SER A 154 14.09 1.42 -4.56
N ASP A 155 13.03 2.20 -4.81
CA ASP A 155 13.00 3.65 -4.62
C ASP A 155 13.13 4.01 -3.13
N ALA A 156 12.37 3.32 -2.26
CA ALA A 156 12.46 3.49 -0.81
C ALA A 156 13.85 3.16 -0.28
N ALA A 157 14.41 2.02 -0.71
CA ALA A 157 15.77 1.60 -0.34
C ALA A 157 16.81 2.65 -0.77
N THR A 158 16.69 3.21 -1.97
CA THR A 158 17.59 4.26 -2.47
C THR A 158 17.54 5.51 -1.59
N LYS A 159 16.33 5.97 -1.21
CA LYS A 159 16.15 7.13 -0.33
C LYS A 159 16.73 6.89 1.06
N LEU A 160 16.45 5.73 1.66
CA LEU A 160 16.94 5.36 2.99
C LEU A 160 18.47 5.20 3.01
N ARG A 161 19.07 4.62 1.97
CA ARG A 161 20.53 4.55 1.80
C ARG A 161 21.15 5.94 1.76
N SER A 162 20.61 6.83 0.92
CA SER A 162 21.11 8.20 0.81
C SER A 162 20.94 9.00 2.11
N LEU A 163 19.89 8.72 2.89
CA LEU A 163 19.73 9.26 4.23
C LEU A 163 20.86 8.80 5.16
N VAL A 164 21.04 7.48 5.35
CA VAL A 164 22.06 6.98 6.28
C VAL A 164 23.49 7.31 5.87
N SER A 165 23.79 7.36 4.57
CA SER A 165 25.09 7.82 4.09
C SER A 165 25.38 9.26 4.47
N ARG A 166 24.41 10.17 4.28
CA ARG A 166 24.57 11.59 4.68
C ARG A 166 24.65 11.75 6.18
N THR A 167 23.86 11.01 6.95
CA THR A 167 23.93 11.04 8.42
C THR A 167 25.30 10.58 8.91
N ALA A 168 25.91 9.58 8.26
CA ALA A 168 27.26 9.10 8.62
C ALA A 168 28.39 10.11 8.32
N GLU A 169 28.15 11.11 7.46
CA GLU A 169 29.11 12.19 7.22
C GLU A 169 29.14 13.22 8.36
N THR A 170 28.03 13.36 9.09
CA THR A 170 27.87 14.39 10.13
C THR A 170 27.92 13.84 11.54
N GLU A 171 27.40 12.63 11.76
CA GLU A 171 27.31 12.01 13.08
C GLU A 171 28.57 11.24 13.45
N LYS A 172 28.85 11.20 14.76
CA LYS A 172 30.02 10.48 15.31
C LYS A 172 29.68 9.14 15.95
N ASP A 173 28.40 8.90 16.20
CA ASP A 173 27.89 7.69 16.85
C ASP A 173 27.12 6.82 15.85
N ALA A 174 27.44 5.53 15.79
CA ALA A 174 26.73 4.55 15.00
C ALA A 174 25.24 4.45 15.39
N LYS A 175 24.91 4.66 16.67
CA LYS A 175 23.51 4.64 17.15
C LYS A 175 22.68 5.75 16.53
N ALA A 176 23.27 6.90 16.23
CA ALA A 176 22.58 8.00 15.55
C ALA A 176 22.15 7.60 14.12
N ILE A 177 22.91 6.71 13.46
CA ILE A 177 22.57 6.21 12.12
C ILE A 177 21.33 5.31 12.18
N PHE A 178 21.29 4.39 13.15
CA PHE A 178 20.12 3.52 13.36
C PHE A 178 18.90 4.33 13.79
N GLN A 179 19.06 5.34 14.64
CA GLN A 179 17.96 6.21 15.04
C GLN A 179 17.38 6.98 13.85
N ALA A 180 18.24 7.61 13.03
CA ALA A 180 17.81 8.30 11.82
C ALA A 180 17.10 7.35 10.83
N TYR A 181 17.58 6.12 10.70
CA TYR A 181 16.93 5.11 9.87
C TYR A 181 15.55 4.72 10.40
N ILE A 182 15.42 4.44 11.70
CA ILE A 182 14.14 4.08 12.35
C ILE A 182 13.14 5.22 12.15
N ASP A 183 13.52 6.46 12.43
CA ASP A 183 12.64 7.62 12.30
C ASP A 183 12.17 7.82 10.85
N ALA A 184 13.05 7.61 9.87
CA ALA A 184 12.70 7.68 8.46
C ALA A 184 11.73 6.55 8.04
N ALA A 185 11.95 5.32 8.51
CA ALA A 185 11.07 4.18 8.23
C ALA A 185 9.68 4.36 8.87
N GLU A 186 9.62 4.90 10.09
CA GLU A 186 8.37 5.26 10.77
C GLU A 186 7.63 6.39 10.05
N THR A 187 8.36 7.40 9.58
CA THR A 187 7.80 8.50 8.79
C THR A 187 7.18 7.98 7.50
N MET A 188 7.83 7.04 6.80
CA MET A 188 7.26 6.43 5.58
C MET A 188 5.90 5.76 5.83
N LEU A 189 5.70 5.12 6.98
CA LEU A 189 4.40 4.51 7.34
C LEU A 189 3.32 5.59 7.48
N VAL A 190 3.64 6.69 8.16
CA VAL A 190 2.71 7.81 8.38
C VAL A 190 2.38 8.53 7.08
N ASP A 191 3.41 8.84 6.28
CA ASP A 191 3.30 9.54 5.01
C ASP A 191 2.44 8.73 4.03
N ASP A 192 2.63 7.42 3.91
CA ASP A 192 1.83 6.58 3.00
C ASP A 192 0.33 6.62 3.36
N VAL A 193 -0.03 6.60 4.65
CA VAL A 193 -1.43 6.74 5.08
C VAL A 193 -1.99 8.12 4.71
N SER A 194 -1.20 9.18 4.89
CA SER A 194 -1.58 10.55 4.52
C SER A 194 -1.77 10.68 3.01
N ASP A 195 -0.82 10.20 2.22
CA ASP A 195 -0.85 10.23 0.77
C ASP A 195 -2.03 9.43 0.21
N ASN A 196 -2.31 8.25 0.77
CA ASN A 196 -3.47 7.44 0.37
C ASN A 196 -4.80 8.17 0.60
N LYS A 197 -4.94 8.90 1.72
CA LYS A 197 -6.12 9.74 1.99
C LYS A 197 -6.22 10.90 1.00
N ALA A 198 -5.10 11.55 0.70
CA ALA A 198 -5.04 12.63 -0.28
C ALA A 198 -5.38 12.15 -1.70
N ILE A 199 -4.86 10.98 -2.11
CA ILE A 199 -5.23 10.33 -3.38
C ILE A 199 -6.74 10.10 -3.43
N GLY A 200 -7.32 9.58 -2.34
CA GLY A 200 -8.76 9.36 -2.24
C GLY A 200 -9.57 10.63 -2.42
N SER A 201 -9.25 11.69 -1.67
CA SER A 201 -9.99 12.95 -1.72
C SER A 201 -9.84 13.66 -3.06
N HIS A 202 -8.62 13.78 -3.59
CA HIS A 202 -8.38 14.40 -4.89
C HIS A 202 -9.01 13.60 -6.04
N GLY A 203 -8.95 12.26 -6.00
CA GLY A 203 -9.57 11.42 -7.01
C GLY A 203 -11.10 11.52 -7.01
N ALA A 204 -11.72 11.58 -5.83
CA ALA A 204 -13.18 11.73 -5.71
C ALA A 204 -13.64 13.10 -6.24
N GLU A 205 -12.96 14.18 -5.88
CA GLU A 205 -13.27 15.53 -6.37
C GLU A 205 -13.06 15.64 -7.88
N PHE A 206 -11.99 15.05 -8.42
CA PHE A 206 -11.76 15.00 -9.86
C PHE A 206 -12.89 14.28 -10.59
N LEU A 207 -13.33 13.11 -10.11
CA LEU A 207 -14.42 12.36 -10.74
C LEU A 207 -15.73 13.15 -10.73
N LYS A 208 -16.05 13.81 -9.63
CA LYS A 208 -17.23 14.68 -9.52
C LYS A 208 -17.20 15.81 -10.56
N GLN A 209 -16.06 16.48 -10.70
CA GLN A 209 -15.89 17.56 -11.68
C GLN A 209 -15.94 17.06 -13.12
N LYS A 210 -15.37 15.88 -13.41
CA LYS A 210 -15.30 15.35 -14.78
C LYS A 210 -16.58 14.72 -15.28
N LEU A 211 -17.34 14.08 -14.40
CA LEU A 211 -18.60 13.47 -14.77
C LEU A 211 -19.76 14.48 -14.75
N GLU A 212 -19.54 15.69 -14.21
CA GLU A 212 -20.56 16.72 -14.04
C GLU A 212 -21.80 16.20 -13.26
N VAL A 213 -21.59 15.23 -12.38
CA VAL A 213 -22.63 14.64 -11.53
C VAL A 213 -22.39 15.00 -10.07
N SER A 214 -23.48 15.21 -9.34
CA SER A 214 -23.45 15.49 -7.90
C SER A 214 -23.54 14.24 -7.03
N LYS A 215 -23.97 13.10 -7.59
CA LYS A 215 -24.17 11.81 -6.91
C LYS A 215 -24.30 10.68 -7.93
N ASP A 216 -24.55 9.48 -7.43
CA ASP A 216 -24.84 8.27 -8.18
C ASP A 216 -23.68 7.84 -9.13
N ILE A 217 -22.43 7.95 -8.66
CA ILE A 217 -21.25 7.52 -9.41
C ILE A 217 -21.08 6.01 -9.22
N SER A 218 -21.00 5.26 -10.32
CA SER A 218 -20.63 3.84 -10.33
C SER A 218 -19.18 3.66 -10.79
N VAL A 219 -18.37 2.91 -10.02
CA VAL A 219 -16.93 2.71 -10.28
C VAL A 219 -16.62 1.24 -10.50
N LEU A 220 -15.80 0.92 -11.51
CA LEU A 220 -15.17 -0.39 -11.69
C LEU A 220 -13.71 -0.32 -11.27
N THR A 221 -13.26 -1.24 -10.42
CA THR A 221 -11.86 -1.37 -9.99
C THR A 221 -11.30 -2.74 -10.32
N HIS A 222 -9.97 -2.83 -10.33
CA HIS A 222 -9.20 -4.03 -10.67
C HIS A 222 -8.13 -4.29 -9.61
N CYS A 223 -7.93 -5.56 -9.24
CA CYS A 223 -7.04 -5.98 -8.16
C CYS A 223 -7.45 -5.41 -6.78
N ASN A 224 -6.58 -5.60 -5.78
CA ASN A 224 -6.72 -4.97 -4.47
C ASN A 224 -5.80 -3.75 -4.37
N THR A 225 -6.39 -2.60 -4.11
CA THR A 225 -5.72 -1.31 -3.90
C THR A 225 -6.18 -0.65 -2.60
N GLY A 226 -6.72 -1.44 -1.66
CA GLY A 226 -7.22 -1.00 -0.36
C GLY A 226 -6.18 -0.91 0.73
N SER A 227 -6.66 -0.81 1.98
CA SER A 227 -5.86 -0.82 3.21
C SER A 227 -4.91 -2.01 3.32
N LEU A 228 -5.21 -3.11 2.64
CA LEU A 228 -4.38 -4.32 2.66
C LEU A 228 -3.21 -4.26 1.65
N ALA A 229 -3.27 -3.38 0.66
CA ALA A 229 -2.22 -3.20 -0.34
C ALA A 229 -1.28 -2.01 -0.04
N THR A 230 -1.58 -1.22 0.99
CA THR A 230 -0.83 -0.03 1.40
C THR A 230 -0.62 -0.02 2.92
N ALA A 231 -0.05 1.05 3.49
CA ALA A 231 -0.03 1.23 4.95
C ALA A 231 -1.43 1.36 5.57
N GLY A 232 -2.42 1.73 4.76
CA GLY A 232 -3.79 1.96 5.18
C GLY A 232 -4.54 2.81 4.17
N TYR A 233 -5.87 2.81 4.27
CA TYR A 233 -6.81 3.52 3.40
C TYR A 233 -6.83 3.07 1.92
N GLY A 234 -5.70 2.95 1.25
CA GLY A 234 -5.57 2.51 -0.13
C GLY A 234 -5.55 3.64 -1.16
N THR A 235 -5.28 3.28 -2.41
CA THR A 235 -5.16 4.23 -3.55
C THR A 235 -6.47 4.30 -4.33
N ALA A 236 -6.69 3.45 -5.35
CA ALA A 236 -7.92 3.45 -6.13
C ALA A 236 -9.13 3.05 -5.27
N LEU A 237 -8.99 2.08 -4.36
CA LEU A 237 -10.03 1.81 -3.36
C LEU A 237 -10.18 2.95 -2.35
N GLY A 238 -9.12 3.74 -2.10
CA GLY A 238 -9.19 4.97 -1.32
C GLY A 238 -10.07 6.05 -1.97
N VAL A 239 -10.06 6.14 -3.31
CA VAL A 239 -10.99 7.01 -4.07
C VAL A 239 -12.42 6.51 -3.92
N ILE A 240 -12.65 5.20 -4.04
CA ILE A 240 -13.98 4.60 -3.83
C ILE A 240 -14.47 4.88 -2.39
N ARG A 241 -13.61 4.74 -1.39
CA ARG A 241 -13.90 5.09 0.02
C ARG A 241 -14.27 6.56 0.19
N ALA A 242 -13.54 7.47 -0.47
CA ALA A 242 -13.85 8.90 -0.45
C ALA A 242 -15.23 9.19 -1.08
N LEU A 243 -15.53 8.61 -2.25
CA LEU A 243 -16.84 8.71 -2.90
C LEU A 243 -17.98 8.18 -2.01
N HIS A 244 -17.75 7.04 -1.33
CA HIS A 244 -18.71 6.45 -0.39
C HIS A 244 -18.94 7.35 0.82
N SER A 245 -17.86 7.84 1.46
CA SER A 245 -17.96 8.74 2.62
C SER A 245 -18.65 10.06 2.29
N GLY A 246 -18.55 10.53 1.03
CA GLY A 246 -19.26 11.70 0.52
C GLY A 246 -20.72 11.44 0.15
N GLY A 247 -21.21 10.20 0.24
CA GLY A 247 -22.59 9.84 -0.12
C GLY A 247 -22.89 9.92 -1.61
N ILE A 248 -21.87 9.88 -2.48
CA ILE A 248 -21.99 10.05 -3.92
C ILE A 248 -21.72 8.79 -4.73
N LEU A 249 -21.25 7.72 -4.08
CA LEU A 249 -21.05 6.41 -4.71
C LEU A 249 -22.40 5.66 -4.80
N GLU A 250 -22.80 5.27 -6.01
CA GLU A 250 -23.93 4.36 -6.22
C GLU A 250 -23.51 2.90 -6.04
N LYS A 251 -22.43 2.50 -6.74
CA LYS A 251 -21.96 1.12 -6.76
C LYS A 251 -20.47 1.05 -7.06
N ALA A 252 -19.79 0.11 -6.40
CA ALA A 252 -18.45 -0.32 -6.77
C ALA A 252 -18.51 -1.73 -7.34
N PHE A 253 -17.94 -1.92 -8.53
CA PHE A 253 -17.70 -3.21 -9.15
C PHE A 253 -16.21 -3.55 -9.03
N CYS A 254 -15.90 -4.81 -8.75
CA CYS A 254 -14.54 -5.30 -8.65
C CYS A 254 -14.39 -6.56 -9.50
N THR A 255 -13.31 -6.64 -10.27
CA THR A 255 -13.02 -7.84 -11.09
C THR A 255 -12.46 -8.96 -10.22
N GLU A 256 -12.64 -10.23 -10.60
CA GLU A 256 -12.06 -11.38 -9.87
C GLU A 256 -10.53 -11.29 -9.74
N THR A 257 -9.84 -10.79 -10.76
CA THR A 257 -8.37 -10.64 -10.77
C THR A 257 -7.63 -11.99 -10.73
N ARG A 258 -8.01 -12.93 -11.62
CA ARG A 258 -7.31 -14.21 -11.80
C ARG A 258 -5.81 -14.01 -12.11
N PRO A 259 -4.93 -14.96 -11.75
CA PRO A 259 -5.22 -16.22 -11.06
C PRO A 259 -5.19 -16.12 -9.52
N PHE A 260 -4.78 -14.97 -8.96
CA PHE A 260 -4.51 -14.80 -7.53
C PHE A 260 -5.69 -14.28 -6.71
N ASN A 261 -6.78 -13.90 -7.38
CA ASN A 261 -8.05 -13.54 -6.77
C ASN A 261 -7.91 -12.48 -5.67
N GLN A 262 -7.12 -11.42 -5.93
CA GLN A 262 -6.79 -10.42 -4.91
C GLN A 262 -8.01 -9.66 -4.39
N VAL A 263 -9.14 -9.69 -5.07
CA VAL A 263 -10.37 -8.99 -4.66
C VAL A 263 -11.18 -9.78 -3.63
N ASP A 264 -10.93 -11.08 -3.45
CA ASP A 264 -11.61 -11.93 -2.45
C ASP A 264 -11.14 -11.65 -1.00
N ILE A 265 -10.35 -10.59 -0.80
CA ILE A 265 -9.85 -10.16 0.51
C ILE A 265 -10.84 -9.14 1.11
N PRO A 266 -11.14 -9.18 2.42
CA PRO A 266 -12.13 -8.32 3.07
C PRO A 266 -11.90 -6.79 2.98
N SER A 267 -10.91 -6.29 2.23
CA SER A 267 -10.71 -4.85 2.02
C SER A 267 -11.92 -4.12 1.41
N PHE A 268 -12.80 -4.84 0.72
CA PHE A 268 -14.06 -4.30 0.16
C PHE A 268 -15.24 -4.32 1.14
N ALA A 269 -15.11 -4.97 2.30
CA ALA A 269 -16.13 -5.02 3.35
C ALA A 269 -15.99 -3.89 4.38
N GLU A 270 -14.88 -3.14 4.34
CA GLU A 270 -14.58 -1.94 5.14
C GLU A 270 -14.98 -0.65 4.42
#